data_AF-A0A841PJY2-F1
#
_entry.id   AF-A0A841PJY2-F1
#
_cell.length_a   1.000
_cell.length_b   1.000
_cell.length_c   1.000
_cell.angle_alpha   90.00
_cell.angle_beta   90.00
_cell.angle_gamma   90.00
#
_symmetry.space_group_name_H-M   'P 1'
#
loop_
_entity.id
_entity.type
_entity.pdbx_description
1 polymer ?
#
loop_
_entity_poly.entity_id
_entity_poly.type
_entity_poly.pdbx_seq_one_letter_code
_entity_poly.pdbx_strand_id
1 'polypeptide(L)'
;MNRKEAFEYKGHIVLVHNHPECVCYGLLTDIETPKNKIWQGTVTIKGIYSVSNAKTAYNPPYHDGEKVQVAGSKIQPFTGKLARSYRASLLQAIGSLEKDTTRSLLELEEQKQQLQDLRLQLRNKRGKAEDPFLYFSLVNENEEILLQEQSQNEKMLLEGCPFEMEWYDPKTKSWTGVIHDKDWKFTTKSGNNIQLHQKDMIRIHKEQFEPFQILINELEAPAKESLARLMHYYGFQRKHLVKCQNTLLKELLHAEEDQHFSGVNFIIFQKDTSFLVIQHRYERTLHSDQDDYIYDRFECTTEFNERQVITYTNMQTSR
;
A
#
# COMPACT_ATOMS: atom_id res chain seq x y z
N MET A 1 8.45 48.35 12.26
CA MET A 1 9.25 49.32 13.04
C MET A 1 8.47 50.62 13.18
N ASN A 2 8.50 51.27 14.35
CA ASN A 2 7.83 52.55 14.57
C ASN A 2 8.66 53.74 14.03
N ARG A 3 8.09 54.95 13.97
CA ARG A 3 8.79 56.12 13.39
C ARG A 3 10.06 56.51 14.12
N LYS A 4 10.10 56.37 15.46
CA LYS A 4 11.26 56.74 16.28
C LYS A 4 12.40 55.76 16.04
N GLU A 5 12.10 54.47 16.10
CA GLU A 5 13.03 53.39 15.76
C GLU A 5 13.59 53.54 14.34
N ALA A 6 12.77 53.97 13.36
CA ALA A 6 13.23 54.17 12.00
C ALA A 6 14.41 55.15 11.92
N PHE A 7 14.33 56.29 12.62
CA PHE A 7 15.42 57.27 12.63
C PHE A 7 16.67 56.76 13.33
N GLU A 8 16.54 55.92 14.36
CA GLU A 8 17.68 55.27 15.02
C GLU A 8 18.38 54.26 14.10
N TYR A 9 17.61 53.54 13.30
CA TYR A 9 18.11 52.55 12.33
C TYR A 9 18.46 53.16 10.96
N LYS A 10 18.42 54.49 10.81
CA LYS A 10 18.93 55.14 9.58
C LYS A 10 20.43 54.86 9.45
N GLY A 11 20.86 54.46 8.26
CA GLY A 11 22.24 54.03 7.99
C GLY A 11 22.57 52.61 8.48
N HIS A 12 21.61 51.87 9.04
CA HIS A 12 21.80 50.49 9.50
C HIS A 12 21.14 49.47 8.57
N ILE A 13 21.55 48.20 8.72
CA ILE A 13 20.93 47.07 8.01
C ILE A 13 19.60 46.72 8.69
N VAL A 14 18.58 46.52 7.87
CA VAL A 14 17.20 46.17 8.25
C VAL A 14 16.72 45.00 7.39
N LEU A 15 15.70 44.28 7.87
CA LEU A 15 14.98 43.28 7.09
C LEU A 15 13.82 43.93 6.34
N VAL A 16 13.67 43.55 5.06
CA VAL A 16 12.68 44.10 4.14
C VAL A 16 11.73 43.00 3.67
N HIS A 17 10.47 43.10 4.09
CA HIS A 17 9.39 42.14 3.77
C HIS A 17 8.49 42.68 2.64
N ASN A 18 9.08 43.16 1.55
CA ASN A 18 8.31 43.74 0.45
C ASN A 18 7.76 42.73 -0.55
N HIS A 19 8.28 41.51 -0.54
CA HIS A 19 7.82 40.40 -1.36
C HIS A 19 7.34 39.23 -0.46
N PRO A 20 6.22 38.55 -0.79
CA PRO A 20 5.67 37.49 0.05
C PRO A 20 6.60 36.29 0.23
N GLU A 21 7.44 36.02 -0.77
CA GLU A 21 8.28 34.82 -0.84
C GLU A 21 9.78 35.11 -0.66
N CYS A 22 10.14 36.35 -0.33
CA CYS A 22 11.54 36.76 -0.20
C CYS A 22 11.68 37.86 0.84
N VAL A 23 12.57 37.65 1.80
CA VAL A 23 12.98 38.67 2.78
C VAL A 23 14.40 39.09 2.45
N CYS A 24 14.64 40.40 2.37
CA CYS A 24 15.93 40.94 1.98
C CYS A 24 16.62 41.68 3.13
N TYR A 25 17.95 41.70 3.09
CA TYR A 25 18.75 42.66 3.82
C TYR A 25 18.83 43.98 3.06
N GLY A 26 18.39 45.07 3.68
CA GLY A 26 18.47 46.40 3.11
C GLY A 26 19.21 47.36 4.02
N LEU A 27 19.95 48.31 3.46
CA LEU A 27 20.47 49.47 4.17
C LEU A 27 19.41 50.56 4.15
N LEU A 28 18.90 50.99 5.30
CA LEU A 28 17.91 52.07 5.38
C LEU A 28 18.60 53.42 5.13
N THR A 29 18.42 53.97 3.94
CA THR A 29 19.12 55.20 3.50
C THR A 29 18.32 56.47 3.76
N ASP A 30 17.00 56.43 3.60
CA ASP A 30 16.17 57.60 3.82
C ASP A 30 14.79 57.26 4.37
N ILE A 31 14.15 58.23 5.02
CA ILE A 31 12.90 58.06 5.76
C ILE A 31 11.98 59.25 5.49
N GLU A 32 10.82 58.96 4.92
CA GLU A 32 9.76 59.93 4.66
C GLU A 32 8.60 59.73 5.64
N THR A 33 8.19 60.79 6.34
CA THR A 33 7.14 60.74 7.38
C THR A 33 5.96 61.66 7.07
N PRO A 34 5.16 61.37 6.02
CA PRO A 34 3.98 62.18 5.70
C PRO A 34 2.97 62.19 6.86
N LYS A 35 2.38 63.37 7.11
CA LYS A 35 1.38 63.58 8.17
C LYS A 35 0.18 62.64 7.94
N ASN A 36 -0.26 61.95 9.00
CA ASN A 36 -1.39 60.99 8.99
C ASN A 36 -1.25 59.79 8.03
N LYS A 37 -0.05 59.45 7.56
CA LYS A 37 0.20 58.27 6.73
C LYS A 37 1.28 57.36 7.34
N ILE A 38 1.31 56.10 6.91
CA ILE A 38 2.41 55.18 7.23
C ILE A 38 3.70 55.78 6.64
N TRP A 39 4.78 55.78 7.42
CA TRP A 39 6.06 56.28 6.96
C TRP A 39 6.65 55.35 5.89
N GLN A 40 7.47 55.89 5.01
CA GLN A 40 8.14 55.14 3.95
C GLN A 40 9.65 55.24 4.13
N GLY A 41 10.34 54.14 3.86
CA GLY A 41 11.80 54.08 3.89
C GLY A 41 12.35 53.77 2.50
N THR A 42 13.41 54.46 2.11
CA THR A 42 14.22 54.07 0.95
C THR A 42 15.33 53.16 1.42
N VAL A 43 15.29 51.91 0.97
CA VAL A 43 16.27 50.86 1.33
C VAL A 43 17.13 50.50 0.13
N THR A 44 18.43 50.39 0.33
CA THR A 44 19.36 49.83 -0.68
C THR A 44 19.58 48.36 -0.37
N ILE A 45 19.19 47.46 -1.27
CA ILE A 45 19.32 46.02 -1.09
C ILE A 45 20.80 45.62 -1.07
N LYS A 46 21.18 44.81 -0.09
CA LYS A 46 22.56 44.32 0.12
C LYS A 46 22.66 42.80 0.13
N GLY A 47 21.52 42.11 0.25
CA GLY A 47 21.48 40.65 0.28
C GLY A 47 20.08 40.11 0.50
N ILE A 48 20.00 38.78 0.55
CA ILE A 48 18.78 38.00 0.74
C ILE A 48 18.88 37.29 2.08
N TYR A 49 17.87 37.47 2.94
CA TYR A 49 17.76 36.82 4.25
C TYR A 49 17.13 35.43 4.11
N SER A 50 16.00 35.34 3.42
CA SER A 50 15.28 34.08 3.21
C SER A 50 14.48 34.09 1.92
N VAL A 51 14.25 32.90 1.36
CA VAL A 51 13.41 32.63 0.20
C VAL A 51 12.48 31.47 0.51
N SER A 52 11.25 31.51 0.00
CA SER A 52 10.23 30.50 0.31
C SER A 52 10.11 29.39 -0.73
N ASN A 53 10.67 29.57 -1.94
CA ASN A 53 10.63 28.54 -3.00
C ASN A 53 11.79 28.68 -3.99
N ALA A 54 11.99 27.62 -4.78
CA ALA A 54 13.08 27.53 -5.75
C ALA A 54 12.99 28.56 -6.89
N LYS A 55 11.77 28.94 -7.32
CA LYS A 55 11.57 29.92 -8.39
C LYS A 55 12.08 31.30 -7.98
N THR A 56 11.74 31.72 -6.76
CA THR A 56 12.15 32.99 -6.17
C THR A 56 13.64 32.97 -5.78
N ALA A 57 14.19 31.80 -5.44
CA ALA A 57 15.64 31.65 -5.26
C ALA A 57 16.42 31.80 -6.58
N TYR A 58 15.89 31.23 -7.67
CA TYR A 58 16.50 31.29 -9.00
C TYR A 58 16.43 32.68 -9.62
N ASN A 59 15.30 33.36 -9.44
CA ASN A 59 15.11 34.72 -9.91
C ASN A 59 14.59 35.63 -8.78
N PRO A 60 15.50 36.14 -7.92
CA PRO A 60 15.11 37.00 -6.82
C PRO A 60 14.45 38.30 -7.30
N PRO A 61 13.46 38.83 -6.56
CA PRO A 61 12.72 40.02 -6.95
C PRO A 61 13.55 41.31 -6.88
N TYR A 62 14.71 41.28 -6.21
CA TYR A 62 15.58 42.44 -6.04
C TYR A 62 17.04 42.06 -6.24
N HIS A 63 17.83 42.96 -6.82
CA HIS A 63 19.25 42.78 -7.07
C HIS A 63 20.15 43.57 -6.11
N ASP A 64 21.45 43.22 -6.08
CA ASP A 64 22.42 43.92 -5.24
C ASP A 64 22.53 45.40 -5.61
N GLY A 65 22.46 46.28 -4.61
CA GLY A 65 22.53 47.73 -4.78
C GLY A 65 21.24 48.39 -5.24
N GLU A 66 20.17 47.63 -5.50
CA GLU A 66 18.88 48.19 -5.91
C GLU A 66 18.26 49.05 -4.80
N LYS A 67 17.70 50.20 -5.18
CA LYS A 67 17.01 51.10 -4.25
C LYS A 67 15.51 50.92 -4.37
N VAL A 68 14.87 50.59 -3.26
CA VAL A 68 13.44 50.30 -3.21
C VAL A 68 12.78 51.19 -2.15
N GLN A 69 11.64 51.79 -2.47
CA GLN A 69 10.80 52.45 -1.49
C GLN A 69 9.80 51.46 -0.91
N VAL A 70 9.80 51.34 0.42
CA VAL A 70 8.96 50.37 1.12
C VAL A 70 8.25 51.02 2.29
N ALA A 71 7.02 50.57 2.57
CA ALA A 71 6.28 51.03 3.74
C ALA A 71 6.98 50.55 5.03
N GLY A 72 7.00 51.40 6.05
CA GLY A 72 7.62 51.11 7.34
C GLY A 72 7.06 49.89 8.09
N SER A 73 5.83 49.47 7.76
CA SER A 73 5.24 48.22 8.23
C SER A 73 5.98 46.97 7.71
N LYS A 74 6.69 47.09 6.58
CA LYS A 74 7.47 46.03 5.95
C LYS A 74 8.95 46.09 6.29
N ILE A 75 9.37 47.02 7.15
CA ILE A 75 10.75 47.17 7.61
C ILE A 75 10.84 46.70 9.06
N GLN A 76 11.77 45.78 9.32
CA GLN A 76 12.06 45.26 10.65
C GLN A 76 13.54 45.49 11.03
N PRO A 77 13.83 45.78 12.31
CA PRO A 77 15.21 45.86 12.79
C PRO A 77 15.96 44.55 12.55
N PHE A 78 17.25 44.64 12.22
CA PHE A 78 18.15 43.49 12.16
C PHE A 78 19.35 43.73 13.06
N THR A 79 19.61 42.80 13.98
CA THR A 79 20.72 42.87 14.95
C THR A 79 21.77 41.77 14.74
N GLY A 80 21.59 40.94 13.71
CA GLY A 80 22.49 39.82 13.40
C GLY A 80 23.70 40.23 12.55
N LYS A 81 24.50 39.22 12.18
CA LYS A 81 25.60 39.40 11.24
C LYS A 81 25.08 39.28 9.81
N LEU A 82 25.42 40.26 8.98
CA LEU A 82 25.17 40.21 7.54
C LEU A 82 26.21 39.27 6.87
N ALA A 83 25.77 38.48 5.90
CA ALA A 83 26.69 37.75 5.04
C ALA A 83 27.57 38.72 4.24
N ARG A 84 28.79 38.32 3.90
CA ARG A 84 29.80 39.22 3.31
C ARG A 84 29.42 39.80 1.94
N SER A 85 28.48 39.19 1.24
CA SER A 85 28.01 39.65 -0.07
C SER A 85 26.58 39.18 -0.37
N TYR A 86 25.93 39.83 -1.33
CA TYR A 86 24.63 39.41 -1.85
C TYR A 86 24.64 37.94 -2.27
N ARG A 87 25.66 37.52 -3.05
CA ARG A 87 25.80 36.11 -3.48
C ARG A 87 25.91 35.15 -2.29
N ALA A 88 26.71 35.50 -1.28
CA ALA A 88 26.85 34.66 -0.09
C ALA A 88 25.52 34.54 0.68
N SER A 89 24.78 35.65 0.80
CA SER A 89 23.47 35.66 1.45
C SER A 89 22.43 34.82 0.71
N LEU A 90 22.40 34.87 -0.63
CA LEU A 90 21.52 34.04 -1.45
C LEU A 90 21.85 32.55 -1.30
N LEU A 91 23.13 32.17 -1.34
CA LEU A 91 23.54 30.77 -1.12
C LEU A 91 23.13 30.27 0.26
N GLN A 92 23.25 31.11 1.30
CA GLN A 92 22.78 30.77 2.64
C GLN A 92 21.26 30.60 2.70
N ALA A 93 20.50 31.49 2.05
CA ALA A 93 19.04 31.40 1.98
C ALA A 93 18.59 30.13 1.25
N ILE A 94 19.27 29.75 0.15
CA ILE A 94 19.04 28.48 -0.56
C ILE A 94 19.32 27.28 0.34
N GLY A 95 20.46 27.25 1.02
CA GLY A 95 20.80 26.15 1.92
C GLY A 95 19.82 25.98 3.09
N SER A 96 19.24 27.08 3.59
CA SER A 96 18.15 27.02 4.57
C SER A 96 16.87 26.44 3.96
N LEU A 97 16.50 26.88 2.74
CA LEU A 97 15.34 26.35 2.03
C LEU A 97 15.47 24.84 1.76
N GLU A 98 16.64 24.35 1.38
CA GLU A 98 16.92 22.92 1.18
C GLU A 98 16.73 22.12 2.47
N LYS A 99 17.23 22.64 3.60
CA LYS A 99 17.07 22.01 4.93
C LYS A 99 15.61 21.95 5.35
N ASP A 100 14.88 23.03 5.17
CA ASP A 100 13.46 23.09 5.52
C ASP A 100 12.64 22.16 4.62
N THR A 101 12.94 22.12 3.31
CA THR A 101 12.31 21.19 2.37
C THR A 101 12.56 19.73 2.76
N THR A 102 13.80 19.41 3.12
CA THR A 102 14.18 18.04 3.56
C THR A 102 13.41 17.64 4.82
N ARG A 103 13.27 18.57 5.78
CA ARG A 103 12.49 18.33 7.00
C ARG A 103 11.01 18.08 6.69
N SER A 104 10.41 18.92 5.84
CA SER A 104 9.02 18.74 5.42
C SER A 104 8.81 17.42 4.67
N LEU A 105 9.77 16.96 3.88
CA LEU A 105 9.69 15.64 3.23
C LEU A 105 9.64 14.51 4.26
N LEU A 106 10.49 14.54 5.29
CA LEU A 106 10.48 13.53 6.36
C LEU A 106 9.15 13.55 7.13
N GLU A 107 8.62 14.74 7.46
CA GLU A 107 7.31 14.88 8.12
C GLU A 107 6.17 14.34 7.25
N LEU A 108 6.19 14.59 5.93
CA LEU A 108 5.20 14.07 5.00
C LEU A 108 5.29 12.55 4.83
N GLU A 109 6.49 11.98 4.85
CA GLU A 109 6.71 10.53 4.85
C GLU A 109 6.14 9.88 6.11
N GLU A 110 6.36 10.48 7.29
CA GLU A 110 5.78 10.01 8.54
C GLU A 110 4.24 10.07 8.50
N GLN A 111 3.67 11.18 8.03
CA GLN A 111 2.22 11.31 7.87
C GLN A 111 1.65 10.26 6.91
N LYS A 112 2.34 10.00 5.79
CA LYS A 112 1.95 8.95 4.84
C LYS A 112 1.94 7.58 5.51
N GLN A 113 2.94 7.26 6.33
CA GLN A 113 2.99 6.00 7.08
C GLN A 113 1.82 5.89 8.07
N GLN A 114 1.55 6.93 8.85
CA GLN A 114 0.42 6.97 9.78
C GLN A 114 -0.93 6.76 9.07
N LEU A 115 -1.11 7.34 7.89
CA LEU A 115 -2.32 7.13 7.08
C LEU A 115 -2.43 5.70 6.55
N GLN A 116 -1.32 5.06 6.16
CA GLN A 116 -1.30 3.66 5.74
C GLN A 116 -1.66 2.72 6.90
N ASP A 117 -1.11 2.97 8.09
CA ASP A 117 -1.42 2.21 9.30
C ASP A 117 -2.88 2.38 9.70
N LEU A 118 -3.39 3.62 9.67
CA LEU A 118 -4.80 3.90 9.92
C LEU A 118 -5.71 3.20 8.90
N ARG A 119 -5.33 3.20 7.62
CA ARG A 119 -6.07 2.48 6.57
C ARG A 119 -6.10 0.96 6.85
N LEU A 120 -4.99 0.39 7.29
CA LEU A 120 -4.90 -1.02 7.69
C LEU A 120 -5.79 -1.29 8.92
N GLN A 121 -5.72 -0.44 9.93
CA GLN A 121 -6.54 -0.55 11.13
C GLN A 121 -8.04 -0.43 10.81
N LEU A 122 -8.43 0.51 9.95
CA LEU A 122 -9.83 0.69 9.55
C LEU A 122 -10.32 -0.44 8.64
N ARG A 123 -9.45 -0.98 7.78
CA ARG A 123 -9.74 -2.22 7.03
C ARG A 123 -9.97 -3.39 7.99
N ASN A 124 -9.19 -3.48 9.07
CA ASN A 124 -9.30 -4.54 10.08
C ASN A 124 -10.41 -4.28 11.12
N LYS A 125 -10.91 -3.04 11.23
CA LYS A 125 -11.99 -2.63 12.17
C LYS A 125 -13.38 -2.54 11.51
N ARG A 126 -13.52 -2.83 10.21
CA ARG A 126 -14.81 -3.15 9.58
C ARG A 126 -15.07 -4.65 9.79
N GLY A 127 -16.08 -5.10 10.53
CA GLY A 127 -17.19 -4.35 11.13
C GLY A 127 -17.87 -5.13 12.26
N LYS A 128 -19.16 -4.80 12.51
CA LYS A 128 -20.10 -5.75 13.14
C LYS A 128 -19.84 -7.11 12.51
N ALA A 129 -19.77 -8.18 13.31
CA ALA A 129 -19.53 -9.53 12.81
C ALA A 129 -20.51 -9.82 11.67
N GLU A 130 -20.06 -9.57 10.44
CA GLU A 130 -20.68 -10.15 9.27
C GLU A 130 -20.58 -11.63 9.49
N ASP A 131 -21.66 -12.34 9.19
CA ASP A 131 -21.62 -13.79 9.17
C ASP A 131 -20.39 -14.21 8.35
N PRO A 132 -19.43 -14.92 8.96
CA PRO A 132 -18.18 -15.24 8.29
C PRO A 132 -18.38 -16.35 7.24
N PHE A 133 -19.61 -16.80 7.01
CA PHE A 133 -19.96 -17.81 6.04
C PHE A 133 -20.75 -17.23 4.85
N LEU A 134 -20.57 -17.86 3.70
CA LEU A 134 -21.48 -17.80 2.56
C LEU A 134 -22.36 -19.03 2.56
N TYR A 135 -23.62 -18.88 2.15
CA TYR A 135 -24.63 -19.94 2.17
C TYR A 135 -25.00 -20.35 0.76
N PHE A 136 -25.00 -21.65 0.54
CA PHE A 136 -25.26 -22.30 -0.74
C PHE A 136 -26.39 -23.30 -0.60
N SER A 137 -27.15 -23.47 -1.67
CA SER A 137 -28.04 -24.61 -1.85
C SER A 137 -27.50 -25.53 -2.93
N LEU A 138 -27.57 -26.84 -2.70
CA LEU A 138 -27.25 -27.81 -3.75
C LEU A 138 -28.34 -27.79 -4.83
N VAL A 139 -27.94 -27.66 -6.08
CA VAL A 139 -28.85 -27.74 -7.24
C VAL A 139 -28.33 -28.75 -8.26
N ASN A 140 -29.25 -29.34 -9.01
CA ASN A 140 -28.92 -30.20 -10.14
C ASN A 140 -29.34 -29.48 -11.41
N GLU A 141 -28.38 -29.23 -12.30
CA GLU A 141 -28.61 -28.66 -13.61
C GLU A 141 -27.78 -29.46 -14.63
N ASN A 142 -28.41 -29.89 -15.73
CA ASN A 142 -27.75 -30.64 -16.80
C ASN A 142 -26.98 -31.90 -16.34
N GLU A 143 -27.51 -32.63 -15.35
CA GLU A 143 -26.87 -33.81 -14.74
C GLU A 143 -25.66 -33.53 -13.84
N GLU A 144 -25.30 -32.24 -13.65
CA GLU A 144 -24.23 -31.81 -12.75
C GLU A 144 -24.79 -31.26 -11.44
N ILE A 145 -24.09 -31.53 -10.33
CA ILE A 145 -24.44 -31.00 -9.01
C ILE A 145 -23.64 -29.72 -8.77
N LEU A 146 -24.35 -28.62 -8.54
CA LEU A 146 -23.78 -27.30 -8.36
C LEU A 146 -24.10 -26.76 -6.96
N LEU A 147 -23.20 -25.92 -6.44
CA LEU A 147 -23.45 -25.05 -5.31
C LEU A 147 -23.96 -23.71 -5.83
N GLN A 148 -25.19 -23.34 -5.47
CA GLN A 148 -25.79 -22.06 -5.83
C GLN A 148 -25.80 -21.12 -4.61
N GLU A 149 -25.10 -20.01 -4.70
CA GLU A 149 -24.97 -19.01 -3.63
C GLU A 149 -26.27 -18.21 -3.45
N GLN A 150 -26.74 -18.07 -2.21
CA GLN A 150 -28.09 -17.55 -1.93
C GLN A 150 -28.25 -16.04 -2.17
N SER A 151 -27.19 -15.23 -2.07
CA SER A 151 -27.31 -13.76 -2.10
C SER A 151 -27.16 -13.13 -3.48
N GLN A 152 -26.33 -13.72 -4.34
CA GLN A 152 -25.92 -13.23 -5.66
C GLN A 152 -26.29 -14.23 -6.77
N ASN A 153 -26.80 -15.41 -6.42
CA ASN A 153 -27.22 -16.44 -7.37
C ASN A 153 -26.08 -16.95 -8.27
N GLU A 154 -24.84 -16.81 -7.81
CA GLU A 154 -23.65 -17.38 -8.45
C GLU A 154 -23.65 -18.89 -8.28
N LYS A 155 -23.11 -19.61 -9.26
CA LYS A 155 -23.06 -21.07 -9.29
C LYS A 155 -21.63 -21.53 -9.42
N MET A 156 -21.30 -22.61 -8.73
CA MET A 156 -20.01 -23.28 -8.86
C MET A 156 -20.21 -24.80 -8.88
N LEU A 157 -19.33 -25.51 -9.58
CA LEU A 157 -19.30 -26.97 -9.59
C LEU A 157 -18.99 -27.50 -8.19
N LEU A 158 -19.70 -28.55 -7.78
CA LEU A 158 -19.42 -29.24 -6.53
C LEU A 158 -18.23 -30.19 -6.69
N GLU A 159 -18.15 -30.88 -7.82
CA GLU A 159 -17.07 -31.82 -8.12
C GLU A 159 -15.72 -31.09 -8.22
N GLY A 160 -14.71 -31.61 -7.54
CA GLY A 160 -13.38 -30.98 -7.48
C GLY A 160 -13.32 -29.68 -6.65
N CYS A 161 -14.38 -29.32 -5.93
CA CYS A 161 -14.42 -28.10 -5.12
C CYS A 161 -13.36 -28.14 -3.98
N PRO A 162 -12.41 -27.17 -3.91
CA PRO A 162 -11.29 -27.20 -2.97
C PRO A 162 -11.65 -26.62 -1.59
N PHE A 163 -12.93 -26.43 -1.28
CA PHE A 163 -13.39 -25.77 -0.06
C PHE A 163 -13.85 -26.75 0.99
N GLU A 164 -13.50 -26.49 2.25
CA GLU A 164 -14.11 -27.14 3.39
C GLU A 164 -15.57 -26.68 3.52
N MET A 165 -16.48 -27.64 3.52
CA MET A 165 -17.92 -27.41 3.54
C MET A 165 -18.53 -27.79 4.88
N GLU A 166 -19.56 -27.07 5.29
CA GLU A 166 -20.42 -27.47 6.40
C GLU A 166 -21.86 -27.60 5.92
N TRP A 167 -22.48 -28.74 6.21
CA TRP A 167 -23.88 -28.99 5.91
C TRP A 167 -24.75 -28.74 7.14
N TYR A 168 -25.93 -28.16 6.92
CA TYR A 168 -26.92 -27.99 7.99
C TYR A 168 -27.66 -29.29 8.23
N ASP A 169 -27.35 -29.99 9.31
CA ASP A 169 -28.05 -31.22 9.68
C ASP A 169 -29.40 -30.88 10.32
N PRO A 170 -30.54 -31.17 9.66
CA PRO A 170 -31.86 -30.86 10.21
C PRO A 170 -32.21 -31.71 11.44
N LYS A 171 -31.55 -32.86 11.66
CA LYS A 171 -31.79 -33.73 12.83
C LYS A 171 -31.17 -33.16 14.09
N THR A 172 -29.93 -32.71 14.00
CA THR A 172 -29.18 -32.13 15.13
C THR A 172 -29.34 -30.62 15.23
N LYS A 173 -29.89 -29.97 14.18
CA LYS A 173 -30.03 -28.52 14.04
C LYS A 173 -28.70 -27.78 14.16
N SER A 174 -27.61 -28.42 13.72
CA SER A 174 -26.27 -27.86 13.76
C SER A 174 -25.53 -28.06 12.44
N TRP A 175 -24.53 -27.20 12.24
CA TRP A 175 -23.64 -27.30 11.09
C TRP A 175 -22.58 -28.38 11.34
N THR A 176 -22.42 -29.27 10.37
CA THR A 176 -21.49 -30.40 10.44
C THR A 176 -20.53 -30.33 9.27
N GLY A 177 -19.23 -30.40 9.54
CA GLY A 177 -18.19 -30.43 8.50
C GLY A 177 -18.30 -31.68 7.64
N VAL A 178 -18.30 -31.49 6.32
CA VAL A 178 -18.47 -32.52 5.30
C VAL A 178 -17.44 -32.35 4.19
N ILE A 179 -17.03 -33.47 3.61
CA ILE A 179 -16.16 -33.54 2.44
C ILE A 179 -16.98 -34.20 1.33
N HIS A 180 -17.00 -33.60 0.15
CA HIS A 180 -17.64 -34.20 -1.02
C HIS A 180 -16.79 -35.39 -1.49
N ASP A 181 -17.46 -36.52 -1.75
CA ASP A 181 -16.81 -37.73 -2.27
C ASP A 181 -17.16 -37.88 -3.75
N LYS A 182 -18.42 -38.17 -4.04
CA LYS A 182 -18.94 -38.29 -5.40
C LYS A 182 -20.44 -38.11 -5.46
N ASP A 183 -20.95 -37.49 -6.53
CA ASP A 183 -22.36 -37.22 -6.74
C ASP A 183 -22.98 -36.55 -5.50
N TRP A 184 -24.06 -37.13 -4.96
CA TRP A 184 -24.76 -36.68 -3.75
C TRP A 184 -24.16 -37.21 -2.43
N LYS A 185 -23.01 -37.90 -2.48
CA LYS A 185 -22.39 -38.53 -1.31
C LYS A 185 -21.32 -37.63 -0.71
N PHE A 186 -21.38 -37.52 0.61
CA PHE A 186 -20.46 -36.73 1.42
C PHE A 186 -20.02 -37.54 2.63
N THR A 187 -18.82 -37.27 3.13
CA THR A 187 -18.31 -37.88 4.36
C THR A 187 -18.16 -36.82 5.43
N THR A 188 -18.73 -37.05 6.62
CA THR A 188 -18.56 -36.14 7.76
C THR A 188 -17.14 -36.22 8.33
N LYS A 189 -16.72 -35.24 9.13
CA LYS A 189 -15.45 -35.31 9.88
C LYS A 189 -15.32 -36.54 10.78
N SER A 190 -16.42 -37.17 11.16
CA SER A 190 -16.43 -38.42 11.94
C SER A 190 -16.31 -39.69 11.10
N GLY A 191 -16.18 -39.56 9.77
CA GLY A 191 -16.07 -40.69 8.84
C GLY A 191 -17.40 -41.31 8.43
N ASN A 192 -18.55 -40.67 8.74
CA ASN A 192 -19.85 -41.20 8.35
C ASN A 192 -20.22 -40.72 6.95
N ASN A 193 -20.66 -41.65 6.10
CA ASN A 193 -21.19 -41.30 4.79
C ASN A 193 -22.64 -40.83 4.92
N ILE A 194 -22.92 -39.66 4.34
CA ILE A 194 -24.24 -39.05 4.25
C ILE A 194 -24.57 -38.79 2.79
N GLN A 195 -25.87 -38.86 2.47
CA GLN A 195 -26.38 -38.51 1.16
C GLN A 195 -27.17 -37.23 1.27
N LEU A 196 -26.69 -36.18 0.61
CA LEU A 196 -27.37 -34.89 0.54
C LEU A 196 -28.32 -34.87 -0.66
N HIS A 197 -29.24 -33.92 -0.68
CA HIS A 197 -30.26 -33.79 -1.71
C HIS A 197 -30.35 -32.36 -2.21
N GLN A 198 -31.06 -32.18 -3.32
CA GLN A 198 -31.34 -30.87 -3.87
C GLN A 198 -31.97 -29.96 -2.81
N LYS A 199 -31.50 -28.71 -2.76
CA LYS A 199 -31.84 -27.65 -1.79
C LYS A 199 -31.28 -27.84 -0.38
N ASP A 200 -30.51 -28.89 -0.10
CA ASP A 200 -29.77 -28.96 1.16
C ASP A 200 -28.79 -27.78 1.25
N MET A 201 -28.66 -27.24 2.47
CA MET A 201 -27.86 -26.06 2.72
C MET A 201 -26.43 -26.43 3.08
N ILE A 202 -25.50 -25.83 2.35
CA ILE A 202 -24.07 -25.85 2.64
C ILE A 202 -23.63 -24.44 2.98
N ARG A 203 -22.69 -24.30 3.92
CA ARG A 203 -22.00 -23.05 4.15
C ARG A 203 -20.50 -23.22 4.02
N ILE A 204 -19.85 -22.18 3.50
CA ILE A 204 -18.40 -22.14 3.29
C ILE A 204 -17.89 -20.84 3.92
N HIS A 205 -16.83 -20.93 4.71
CA HIS A 205 -16.24 -19.76 5.36
C HIS A 205 -15.68 -18.78 4.32
N LYS A 206 -16.03 -17.49 4.39
CA LYS A 206 -15.63 -16.41 3.49
C LYS A 206 -14.11 -16.33 3.29
N GLU A 207 -13.33 -16.60 4.33
CA GLU A 207 -11.86 -16.62 4.22
C GLU A 207 -11.33 -17.67 3.24
N GLN A 208 -12.08 -18.73 2.95
CA GLN A 208 -11.69 -19.72 1.95
C GLN A 208 -11.76 -19.18 0.52
N PHE A 209 -12.47 -18.07 0.30
CA PHE A 209 -12.51 -17.37 -0.99
C PHE A 209 -11.43 -16.27 -1.09
N GLU A 210 -10.60 -16.08 -0.05
CA GLU A 210 -9.44 -15.21 -0.14
C GLU A 210 -8.39 -15.83 -1.08
N PRO A 211 -7.88 -15.13 -2.11
CA PRO A 211 -6.99 -15.71 -3.11
C PRO A 211 -5.75 -16.42 -2.57
N PHE A 212 -5.23 -15.96 -1.43
CA PHE A 212 -4.12 -16.62 -0.75
C PHE A 212 -4.54 -17.90 -0.02
N GLN A 213 -5.72 -17.94 0.58
CA GLN A 213 -6.23 -19.16 1.20
C GLN A 213 -6.52 -20.21 0.12
N ILE A 214 -7.11 -19.80 -0.99
CA ILE A 214 -7.32 -20.65 -2.16
C ILE A 214 -5.99 -21.25 -2.61
N LEU A 215 -4.95 -20.42 -2.79
CA LEU A 215 -3.62 -20.88 -3.14
C LEU A 215 -3.08 -21.93 -2.14
N ILE A 216 -3.22 -21.67 -0.84
CA ILE A 216 -2.76 -22.62 0.18
C ILE A 216 -3.55 -23.93 0.12
N ASN A 217 -4.83 -23.91 -0.22
CA ASN A 217 -5.63 -25.13 -0.35
C ASN A 217 -5.22 -25.95 -1.58
N GLU A 218 -4.84 -25.28 -2.67
CA GLU A 218 -4.40 -25.89 -3.95
C GLU A 218 -3.01 -26.54 -3.90
N LEU A 219 -2.13 -26.11 -2.99
CA LEU A 219 -0.79 -26.67 -2.88
C LEU A 219 -0.81 -28.05 -2.21
N GLU A 220 0.13 -28.93 -2.55
CA GLU A 220 0.38 -30.13 -1.74
C GLU A 220 1.16 -29.79 -0.47
N ALA A 221 1.10 -30.66 0.55
CA ALA A 221 1.73 -30.41 1.85
C ALA A 221 3.22 -30.00 1.76
N PRO A 222 4.08 -30.65 0.95
CA PRO A 222 5.49 -30.25 0.83
C PRO A 222 5.68 -28.86 0.18
N ALA A 223 4.81 -28.49 -0.76
CA ALA A 223 4.82 -27.17 -1.39
C ALA A 223 4.35 -26.09 -0.39
N LYS A 224 3.31 -26.37 0.42
CA LYS A 224 2.87 -25.49 1.52
C LYS A 224 3.99 -25.23 2.52
N GLU A 225 4.69 -26.27 2.95
CA GLU A 225 5.84 -26.15 3.86
C GLU A 225 6.99 -25.35 3.25
N SER A 226 7.23 -25.51 1.95
CA SER A 226 8.27 -24.77 1.23
C SER A 226 7.95 -23.28 1.15
N LEU A 227 6.70 -22.92 0.83
CA LEU A 227 6.23 -21.54 0.87
C LEU A 227 6.31 -20.95 2.29
N ALA A 228 5.89 -21.70 3.30
CA ALA A 228 5.98 -21.27 4.69
C ALA A 228 7.43 -21.02 5.14
N ARG A 229 8.36 -21.89 4.74
CA ARG A 229 9.80 -21.71 5.00
C ARG A 229 10.36 -20.47 4.31
N LEU A 230 9.99 -20.20 3.07
CA LEU A 230 10.39 -18.96 2.37
C LEU A 230 9.89 -17.72 3.09
N MET A 231 8.61 -17.69 3.45
CA MET A 231 8.05 -16.58 4.22
C MET A 231 8.79 -16.37 5.53
N HIS A 232 9.08 -17.46 6.26
CA HIS A 232 9.81 -17.40 7.52
C HIS A 232 11.25 -16.90 7.34
N TYR A 233 11.97 -17.41 6.33
CA TYR A 233 13.34 -17.03 6.01
C TYR A 233 13.49 -15.53 5.79
N TYR A 234 12.57 -14.92 5.04
CA TYR A 234 12.53 -13.48 4.80
C TYR A 234 11.85 -12.67 5.91
N GLY A 235 11.43 -13.29 7.02
CA GLY A 235 10.81 -12.60 8.16
C GLY A 235 9.37 -12.12 7.93
N PHE A 236 8.68 -12.70 6.96
CA PHE A 236 7.28 -12.41 6.63
C PHE A 236 6.31 -13.43 7.24
N GLN A 237 5.05 -13.00 7.41
CA GLN A 237 3.94 -13.76 7.97
C GLN A 237 2.70 -13.44 7.14
N ARG A 238 1.65 -14.28 7.24
CA ARG A 238 0.38 -14.05 6.53
C ARG A 238 -0.20 -12.65 6.74
N LYS A 239 -0.06 -12.08 7.94
CA LYS A 239 -0.55 -10.72 8.27
C LYS A 239 0.12 -9.60 7.45
N HIS A 240 1.29 -9.87 6.85
CA HIS A 240 2.01 -8.93 5.99
C HIS A 240 1.59 -9.05 4.51
N LEU A 241 0.63 -9.93 4.18
CA LEU A 241 0.16 -10.11 2.81
C LEU A 241 -0.58 -8.85 2.35
N VAL A 242 -0.09 -8.25 1.27
CA VAL A 242 -0.71 -7.10 0.61
C VAL A 242 -1.62 -7.55 -0.52
N LYS A 243 -1.16 -8.51 -1.33
CA LYS A 243 -1.86 -8.96 -2.53
C LYS A 243 -1.50 -10.41 -2.84
N CYS A 244 -2.50 -11.20 -3.23
CA CYS A 244 -2.31 -12.47 -3.90
C CYS A 244 -3.14 -12.46 -5.17
N GLN A 245 -2.49 -12.62 -6.32
CA GLN A 245 -3.17 -12.87 -7.59
C GLN A 245 -3.12 -14.37 -7.82
N ASN A 246 -4.23 -15.05 -7.53
CA ASN A 246 -4.39 -16.45 -7.88
C ASN A 246 -5.11 -16.56 -9.23
N THR A 247 -4.43 -17.17 -10.19
CA THR A 247 -4.93 -17.46 -11.54
C THR A 247 -5.46 -18.88 -11.66
N LEU A 248 -5.07 -19.81 -10.76
CA LEU A 248 -5.41 -21.23 -10.82
C LEU A 248 -6.91 -21.47 -10.74
N LEU A 249 -7.59 -20.83 -9.78
CA LEU A 249 -9.03 -20.98 -9.63
C LEU A 249 -9.80 -20.57 -10.89
N LYS A 250 -9.32 -19.56 -11.64
CA LYS A 250 -9.95 -19.16 -12.90
C LYS A 250 -9.75 -20.24 -13.97
N GLU A 251 -8.54 -20.80 -14.07
CA GLU A 251 -8.27 -21.88 -15.01
C GLU A 251 -9.08 -23.15 -14.64
N LEU A 252 -9.18 -23.50 -13.36
CA LEU A 252 -9.98 -24.64 -12.86
C LEU A 252 -11.49 -24.46 -13.12
N LEU A 253 -12.01 -23.24 -12.99
CA LEU A 253 -13.42 -22.95 -13.28
C LEU A 253 -13.74 -22.86 -14.79
N HIS A 254 -12.71 -22.73 -15.63
CA HIS A 254 -12.83 -22.62 -17.09
C HIS A 254 -12.30 -23.83 -17.85
N ALA A 255 -11.75 -24.83 -17.16
CA ALA A 255 -11.28 -26.08 -17.74
C ALA A 255 -12.49 -26.96 -18.12
N GLU A 256 -13.19 -26.58 -19.18
CA GLU A 256 -14.33 -27.34 -19.70
C GLU A 256 -13.86 -28.64 -20.40
N GLU A 257 -12.59 -28.75 -20.85
CA GLU A 257 -12.08 -29.97 -21.53
C GLU A 257 -10.57 -30.24 -21.34
N ASP A 258 -9.77 -29.28 -20.86
CA ASP A 258 -8.31 -29.41 -20.81
C ASP A 258 -7.80 -30.05 -19.51
N GLN A 259 -7.26 -31.27 -19.63
CA GLN A 259 -6.56 -31.99 -18.56
C GLN A 259 -5.21 -31.37 -18.18
N HIS A 260 -4.76 -30.30 -18.84
CA HIS A 260 -3.49 -29.66 -18.58
C HIS A 260 -3.64 -28.15 -18.42
N PHE A 261 -3.08 -27.59 -17.34
CA PHE A 261 -3.07 -26.15 -17.13
C PHE A 261 -1.79 -25.69 -16.43
N SER A 262 -1.36 -24.48 -16.76
CA SER A 262 -0.17 -23.85 -16.20
C SER A 262 -0.37 -22.35 -16.05
N GLY A 263 0.37 -21.74 -15.12
CA GLY A 263 0.21 -20.32 -14.88
C GLY A 263 1.16 -19.75 -13.85
N VAL A 264 0.92 -18.49 -13.51
CA VAL A 264 1.76 -17.72 -12.61
C VAL A 264 0.90 -16.93 -11.63
N ASN A 265 1.11 -17.19 -10.35
CA ASN A 265 0.53 -16.44 -9.25
C ASN A 265 1.57 -15.43 -8.72
N PHE A 266 1.10 -14.25 -8.34
CA PHE A 266 1.93 -13.22 -7.71
C PHE A 266 1.47 -12.98 -6.27
N ILE A 267 2.39 -13.17 -5.33
CA ILE A 267 2.15 -12.99 -3.90
C ILE A 267 3.07 -11.88 -3.42
N ILE A 268 2.49 -10.83 -2.84
CA ILE A 268 3.23 -9.65 -2.40
C ILE A 268 3.02 -9.49 -0.90
N PHE A 269 4.13 -9.49 -0.16
CA PHE A 269 4.17 -9.16 1.25
C PHE A 269 4.89 -7.83 1.46
N GLN A 270 4.43 -7.05 2.44
CA GLN A 270 5.06 -5.80 2.86
C GLN A 270 5.07 -5.71 4.38
N LYS A 271 6.23 -5.35 4.94
CA LYS A 271 6.43 -5.13 6.37
C LYS A 271 7.32 -3.90 6.52
N ASP A 272 6.79 -2.84 7.10
CA ASP A 272 7.46 -1.54 7.20
C ASP A 272 7.91 -1.06 5.79
N THR A 273 9.22 -0.87 5.58
CA THR A 273 9.83 -0.50 4.29
C THR A 273 10.26 -1.69 3.43
N SER A 274 10.18 -2.92 3.95
CA SER A 274 10.62 -4.14 3.27
C SER A 274 9.50 -4.79 2.46
N PHE A 275 9.84 -5.37 1.30
CA PHE A 275 8.89 -6.09 0.47
C PHE A 275 9.43 -7.43 0.00
N LEU A 276 8.53 -8.42 -0.08
CA LEU A 276 8.82 -9.71 -0.65
C LEU A 276 7.81 -9.99 -1.75
N VAL A 277 8.31 -10.19 -2.96
CA VAL A 277 7.51 -10.66 -4.09
C VAL A 277 7.82 -12.14 -4.28
N ILE A 278 6.79 -12.98 -4.29
CA ILE A 278 6.88 -14.39 -4.62
C ILE A 278 6.11 -14.61 -5.93
N GLN A 279 6.83 -15.03 -6.96
CA GLN A 279 6.25 -15.51 -8.20
C GLN A 279 6.11 -17.03 -8.08
N HIS A 280 4.87 -17.52 -8.03
CA HIS A 280 4.57 -18.94 -7.99
C HIS A 280 4.15 -19.42 -9.38
N ARG A 281 5.04 -20.15 -10.06
CA ARG A 281 4.73 -20.88 -11.29
C ARG A 281 4.17 -22.24 -10.93
N TYR A 282 3.06 -22.61 -11.55
CA TYR A 282 2.47 -23.93 -11.39
C TYR A 282 2.23 -24.58 -12.74
N GLU A 283 2.30 -25.90 -12.76
CA GLU A 283 1.82 -26.75 -13.85
C GLU A 283 1.06 -27.92 -13.24
N ARG A 284 -0.06 -28.29 -13.87
CA ARG A 284 -0.94 -29.38 -13.47
C ARG A 284 -1.30 -30.20 -14.70
N THR A 285 -1.26 -31.52 -14.58
CA THR A 285 -1.89 -32.42 -15.55
C THR A 285 -2.75 -33.40 -14.78
N LEU A 286 -4.07 -33.30 -14.94
CA LEU A 286 -5.05 -34.15 -14.29
C LEU A 286 -5.25 -35.41 -15.11
N HIS A 287 -5.21 -36.57 -14.49
CA HIS A 287 -5.46 -37.84 -15.17
C HIS A 287 -6.61 -38.59 -14.51
N SER A 288 -7.40 -39.30 -15.31
CA SER A 288 -8.49 -40.15 -14.77
C SER A 288 -7.97 -41.48 -14.20
N ASP A 289 -6.85 -41.98 -14.72
CA ASP A 289 -6.42 -43.38 -14.55
C ASP A 289 -5.03 -43.53 -13.89
N GLN A 290 -4.36 -42.41 -13.59
CA GLN A 290 -3.03 -42.38 -12.97
C GLN A 290 -2.89 -41.15 -12.07
N ASP A 291 -1.79 -41.08 -11.30
CA ASP A 291 -1.54 -39.92 -10.44
C ASP A 291 -1.39 -38.63 -11.26
N ASP A 292 -1.91 -37.53 -10.73
CA ASP A 292 -1.81 -36.21 -11.33
C ASP A 292 -0.35 -35.74 -11.38
N TYR A 293 0.01 -35.00 -12.42
CA TYR A 293 1.28 -34.28 -12.45
C TYR A 293 1.13 -32.93 -11.74
N ILE A 294 1.94 -32.70 -10.71
CA ILE A 294 1.95 -31.46 -9.93
C ILE A 294 3.36 -30.90 -9.90
N TYR A 295 3.52 -29.68 -10.41
CA TYR A 295 4.75 -28.91 -10.35
C TYR A 295 4.50 -27.51 -9.80
N ASP A 296 5.31 -27.10 -8.82
CA ASP A 296 5.25 -25.78 -8.19
C ASP A 296 6.65 -25.17 -8.09
N ARG A 297 6.82 -23.94 -8.56
CA ARG A 297 8.06 -23.17 -8.46
C ARG A 297 7.79 -21.83 -7.79
N PHE A 298 8.39 -21.61 -6.63
CA PHE A 298 8.37 -20.33 -5.91
C PHE A 298 9.67 -19.59 -6.18
N GLU A 299 9.58 -18.41 -6.79
CA GLU A 299 10.69 -17.48 -6.98
C GLU A 299 10.48 -16.22 -6.14
N CYS A 300 11.31 -16.04 -5.12
CA CYS A 300 11.30 -14.92 -4.21
C CYS A 300 12.22 -13.81 -4.71
N THR A 301 11.79 -12.56 -4.60
CA THR A 301 12.61 -11.36 -4.83
C THR A 301 12.33 -10.32 -3.74
N THR A 302 13.39 -9.79 -3.12
CA THR A 302 13.32 -8.74 -2.09
C THR A 302 13.70 -7.37 -2.64
N GLU A 303 13.55 -6.33 -1.81
CA GLU A 303 14.02 -4.97 -2.11
C GLU A 303 15.53 -4.85 -2.36
N PHE A 304 16.31 -5.78 -1.81
CA PHE A 304 17.76 -5.82 -1.96
C PHE A 304 18.21 -6.65 -3.17
N ASN A 305 17.28 -7.00 -4.08
CA ASN A 305 17.51 -7.91 -5.20
C ASN A 305 18.00 -9.31 -4.79
N GLU A 306 17.78 -9.73 -3.55
CA GLU A 306 18.04 -11.12 -3.16
C GLU A 306 16.99 -12.01 -3.83
N ARG A 307 17.46 -13.11 -4.42
CA ARG A 307 16.61 -14.07 -5.11
C ARG A 307 16.80 -15.47 -4.57
N GLN A 308 15.68 -16.15 -4.33
CA GLN A 308 15.67 -17.56 -3.95
C GLN A 308 14.61 -18.28 -4.76
N VAL A 309 14.94 -19.48 -5.23
CA VAL A 309 14.02 -20.33 -5.98
C VAL A 309 13.88 -21.66 -5.25
N ILE A 310 12.64 -22.08 -5.04
CA ILE A 310 12.33 -23.43 -4.55
C ILE A 310 11.35 -24.06 -5.52
N THR A 311 11.59 -25.32 -5.86
CA THR A 311 10.75 -26.12 -6.74
C THR A 311 10.27 -27.37 -6.03
N TYR A 312 9.03 -27.75 -6.32
CA TYR A 312 8.40 -28.98 -5.89
C TYR A 312 7.81 -29.68 -7.12
N THR A 313 7.92 -31.00 -7.14
CA THR A 313 7.29 -31.88 -8.13
C THR A 313 6.92 -33.19 -7.43
N ASN A 314 5.72 -33.70 -7.67
CA ASN A 314 5.30 -35.00 -7.11
C ASN A 314 5.85 -36.20 -7.91
N MET A 315 6.27 -35.98 -9.17
CA MET A 315 7.00 -36.99 -9.94
C MET A 315 8.51 -36.90 -9.70
N GLN A 316 9.12 -38.01 -9.29
CA GLN A 316 10.57 -38.17 -9.35
C GLN A 316 10.98 -38.26 -10.83
N THR A 317 11.76 -37.29 -11.31
CA THR A 317 12.51 -37.47 -12.56
C THR A 317 13.43 -38.67 -12.36
N SER A 318 13.04 -39.82 -12.89
CA SER A 318 13.92 -40.98 -13.05
C SER A 318 15.11 -40.49 -13.87
N ARG A 319 16.30 -40.48 -13.28
CA ARG A 319 17.56 -40.37 -14.02
C ARG A 319 18.18 -41.73 -14.16
#